data_AF-A0A2K4X6J6-F1
#
_entry.id   AF-A0A2K4X6J6-F1
#
_cell.length_a   1.000
_cell.length_b   1.000
_cell.length_c   1.000
_cell.angle_alpha   90.00
_cell.angle_beta   90.00
_cell.angle_gamma   90.00
#
_symmetry.space_group_name_H-M   'P 1'
#
loop_
_entity.id
_entity.type
_entity.pdbx_description
1 polymer ?
#
loop_
_entity_poly.entity_id
_entity_poly.type
_entity_poly.pdbx_seq_one_letter_code
_entity_poly.pdbx_strand_id
1 'polypeptide(L)'
;MEPIKLWFLTLFLTSAGLFFFIILPMLIAIKDKKTRLIEDVLEDGNRFYSLNIITAGSGALHYGSIFLFDWYARRYKVIEEREKVPKNLQVWFKLYYILFITFSLMFLLACLMAYFV
;
A
#
# COMPACT_ATOMS: atom_id res chain seq x y z
N MET A 1 -31.27 -5.69 -14.74
CA MET A 1 -30.39 -4.64 -14.20
C MET A 1 -29.66 -4.02 -15.38
N GLU A 2 -29.65 -2.70 -15.55
CA GLU A 2 -28.91 -2.06 -16.64
C GLU A 2 -27.42 -2.46 -16.56
N PRO A 3 -26.76 -2.72 -17.69
CA PRO A 3 -25.40 -3.27 -17.71
C PRO A 3 -24.42 -2.42 -16.90
N ILE A 4 -24.59 -1.09 -16.89
CA ILE A 4 -23.73 -0.17 -16.14
C ILE A 4 -23.87 -0.33 -14.61
N LYS A 5 -25.07 -0.62 -14.12
CA LYS A 5 -25.33 -0.89 -12.68
C LYS A 5 -24.70 -2.22 -12.25
N LEU A 6 -24.66 -3.21 -13.14
CA LEU A 6 -23.95 -4.48 -12.90
C LEU A 6 -22.43 -4.27 -12.79
N TRP A 7 -21.84 -3.49 -13.70
CA TRP A 7 -20.41 -3.18 -13.68
C TRP A 7 -20.02 -2.37 -12.45
N PHE A 8 -20.80 -1.35 -12.09
CA PHE A 8 -20.63 -0.61 -10.84
C PHE A 8 -20.61 -1.54 -9.63
N LEU A 9 -21.65 -2.36 -9.47
CA LEU A 9 -21.76 -3.26 -8.32
C LEU A 9 -20.59 -4.24 -8.26
N THR A 10 -20.19 -4.78 -9.41
CA THR A 10 -19.07 -5.73 -9.51
C THR A 10 -17.75 -5.08 -9.08
N LEU A 11 -17.43 -3.89 -9.60
CA LEU A 11 -16.19 -3.19 -9.26
C LEU A 11 -16.17 -2.72 -7.81
N PHE A 12 -17.30 -2.23 -7.29
CA PHE A 12 -17.44 -1.83 -5.90
C PHE A 12 -17.24 -3.02 -4.95
N LEU A 13 -17.95 -4.13 -5.17
CA LEU A 13 -17.82 -5.31 -4.31
C LEU A 13 -16.43 -5.96 -4.40
N THR A 14 -15.84 -6.00 -5.60
CA THR A 14 -14.49 -6.57 -5.77
C THR A 14 -13.43 -5.71 -5.09
N SER A 15 -13.52 -4.38 -5.21
CA SER A 15 -12.59 -3.47 -4.52
C SER A 15 -12.76 -3.54 -3.00
N ALA A 16 -14.00 -3.58 -2.49
CA ALA A 16 -14.25 -3.79 -1.06
C ALA A 16 -13.68 -5.12 -0.57
N GLY A 17 -13.90 -6.21 -1.31
CA GLY A 17 -13.35 -7.54 -0.99
C GLY A 17 -11.82 -7.55 -0.97
N LEU A 18 -11.18 -6.96 -1.98
CA LEU A 18 -9.72 -6.81 -2.05
C LEU A 18 -9.19 -6.06 -0.82
N PHE A 19 -9.88 -5.00 -0.39
CA PHE A 19 -9.48 -4.24 0.78
C PHE A 19 -9.60 -5.05 2.08
N PHE A 20 -10.79 -5.59 2.36
CA PHE A 20 -11.07 -6.23 3.64
C PHE A 20 -10.41 -7.60 3.80
N PHE A 21 -10.29 -8.40 2.73
CA PHE A 21 -9.79 -9.76 2.82
C PHE A 21 -8.31 -9.91 2.50
N ILE A 22 -7.69 -8.92 1.83
CA ILE A 22 -6.29 -9.01 1.41
C ILE A 22 -5.47 -7.85 1.96
N ILE A 23 -5.80 -6.61 1.62
CA ILE A 23 -4.99 -5.44 1.99
C ILE A 23 -4.96 -5.25 3.51
N LEU A 24 -6.12 -5.27 4.18
CA LEU A 24 -6.19 -5.03 5.62
C LEU A 24 -5.45 -6.12 6.44
N PRO A 25 -5.65 -7.44 6.20
CA PRO A 25 -4.85 -8.48 6.85
C PRO A 25 -3.35 -8.35 6.57
N MET A 26 -2.97 -8.01 5.32
CA MET A 26 -1.58 -7.79 4.96
C MET A 26 -0.99 -6.59 5.73
N LEU A 27 -1.75 -5.51 5.89
CA LEU A 27 -1.32 -4.34 6.66
C LEU A 27 -1.08 -4.71 8.12
N ILE A 28 -1.98 -5.49 8.73
CA ILE A 28 -1.81 -5.99 10.09
C ILE A 28 -0.53 -6.83 10.20
N ALA A 29 -0.25 -7.68 9.22
CA ALA A 29 0.97 -8.50 9.18
C ALA A 29 2.26 -7.70 8.95
N ILE A 30 2.16 -6.49 8.37
CA ILE A 30 3.29 -5.59 8.10
C ILE A 30 3.56 -4.66 9.28
N LYS A 31 2.49 -4.08 9.87
CA LYS A 31 2.51 -2.97 10.84
C LYS A 31 3.63 -3.05 11.87
N ASP A 32 3.80 -4.19 12.53
CA ASP A 32 4.68 -4.29 13.69
C ASP A 32 6.13 -4.59 13.28
N LYS A 33 6.53 -5.86 13.34
CA LYS A 33 7.93 -6.28 13.16
C LYS A 33 8.52 -5.83 11.81
N LYS A 34 7.74 -5.89 10.72
CA LYS A 34 8.25 -5.60 9.38
C LYS A 34 8.53 -4.11 9.20
N THR A 35 7.59 -3.24 9.58
CA THR A 35 7.77 -1.79 9.53
C THR A 35 8.92 -1.34 10.42
N ARG A 36 9.02 -1.89 11.64
CA ARG A 36 10.13 -1.56 12.56
C ARG A 36 11.50 -1.86 11.96
N LEU A 37 11.66 -3.03 11.32
CA LEU A 37 12.92 -3.39 10.66
C LEU A 37 13.29 -2.42 9.53
N ILE A 38 12.33 -1.79 8.88
CA ILE A 38 12.61 -0.75 7.89
C ILE A 38 12.96 0.56 8.57
N GLU A 39 12.22 0.96 9.60
CA GLU A 39 12.50 2.18 10.38
C GLU A 39 13.91 2.15 10.99
N ASP A 40 14.40 0.97 11.38
CA ASP A 40 15.78 0.81 11.86
C ASP A 40 16.85 1.09 10.79
N VAL A 41 16.52 0.87 9.52
CA VAL A 41 17.46 1.01 8.40
C VAL A 41 17.33 2.35 7.69
N LEU A 42 16.10 2.86 7.55
CA LEU A 42 15.79 4.04 6.74
C LEU A 42 15.45 5.29 7.56
N GLU A 43 15.11 5.14 8.84
CA GLU A 43 14.62 6.23 9.69
C GLU A 43 15.41 6.34 11.01
N ASP A 44 16.62 5.76 11.07
CA ASP A 44 17.49 5.75 12.25
C ASP A 44 16.78 5.27 13.53
N GLY A 45 15.83 4.34 13.40
CA GLY A 45 15.06 3.76 14.51
C GLY A 45 13.84 4.58 14.95
N ASN A 46 13.49 5.66 14.24
CA ASN A 46 12.28 6.45 14.51
C ASN A 46 11.01 5.62 14.19
N ARG A 47 10.16 5.40 15.20
CA ARG A 47 9.03 4.45 15.14
C ARG A 47 7.72 5.01 14.60
N PHE A 48 7.76 6.12 13.88
CA PHE A 48 6.57 6.87 13.49
C PHE A 48 5.53 6.04 12.72
N TYR A 49 5.95 5.26 11.74
CA TYR A 49 5.04 4.48 10.91
C TYR A 49 4.54 3.23 11.64
N SER A 50 5.32 2.62 12.53
CA SER A 50 4.89 1.45 13.31
C SER A 50 4.01 1.77 14.53
N LEU A 51 3.73 3.04 14.84
CA LEU A 51 2.93 3.46 16.00
C LEU A 51 1.51 2.87 16.03
N ASN A 52 0.76 3.00 14.93
CA ASN A 52 -0.61 2.54 14.83
C ASN A 52 -0.95 2.07 13.41
N ILE A 53 -2.15 1.51 13.22
CA ILE A 53 -2.54 0.92 11.94
C ILE A 53 -2.66 1.97 10.81
N ILE A 54 -3.04 3.21 11.14
CA ILE A 54 -3.22 4.29 10.17
C ILE A 54 -1.84 4.77 9.69
N THR A 55 -0.93 5.04 10.62
CA THR A 55 0.45 5.41 10.27
C THR A 55 1.15 4.26 9.56
N ALA A 56 0.88 3.01 9.92
CA ALA A 56 1.45 1.86 9.23
C ALA A 56 0.95 1.75 7.80
N GLY A 57 -0.32 2.12 7.53
CA GLY A 57 -0.85 2.18 6.18
C GLY A 57 -0.10 3.21 5.32
N SER A 58 0.10 4.40 5.87
CA SER A 58 0.89 5.45 5.22
C SER A 58 2.34 5.02 4.99
N GLY A 59 2.97 4.43 6.01
CA GLY A 59 4.35 3.92 5.93
C GLY A 59 4.49 2.79 4.92
N ALA A 60 3.51 1.88 4.85
CA ALA A 60 3.54 0.79 3.90
C ALA A 60 3.51 1.29 2.44
N LEU A 61 2.72 2.34 2.17
CA LEU A 61 2.71 3.00 0.86
C LEU A 61 4.00 3.79 0.59
N HIS A 62 4.51 4.48 1.61
CA HIS A 62 5.74 5.25 1.52
C HIS A 62 6.95 4.36 1.20
N TYR A 63 7.15 3.30 1.99
CA TYR A 63 8.24 2.33 1.77
C TYR A 63 8.05 1.53 0.49
N GLY A 64 6.81 1.14 0.16
CA GLY A 64 6.52 0.51 -1.13
C GLY A 64 6.94 1.38 -2.31
N SER A 65 6.70 2.70 -2.23
CA SER A 65 7.17 3.67 -3.21
C SER A 65 8.70 3.76 -3.26
N ILE A 66 9.38 3.83 -2.11
CA ILE A 66 10.86 3.84 -2.03
C ILE A 66 11.46 2.62 -2.74
N PHE A 67 10.88 1.43 -2.54
CA PHE A 67 11.42 0.21 -3.13
C PHE A 67 11.02 -0.01 -4.60
N LEU A 68 9.97 0.64 -5.09
CA LEU A 68 9.52 0.53 -6.49
C LEU A 68 10.15 1.60 -7.39
N PHE A 69 10.41 2.80 -6.87
CA PHE A 69 10.74 3.96 -7.70
C PHE A 69 12.01 4.67 -7.24
N ASP A 70 13.04 4.66 -8.08
CA ASP A 70 14.32 5.31 -7.80
C ASP A 70 14.20 6.82 -7.58
N TRP A 71 13.33 7.49 -8.32
CA TRP A 71 13.10 8.92 -8.15
C TRP A 71 12.54 9.25 -6.75
N TYR A 72 11.68 8.37 -6.21
CA TYR A 72 11.09 8.54 -4.89
C TYR A 72 12.13 8.27 -3.81
N ALA A 73 12.91 7.19 -3.94
CA ALA A 73 14.04 6.94 -3.04
C ALA A 73 15.07 8.08 -3.03
N ARG A 74 15.38 8.67 -4.21
CA ARG A 74 16.23 9.87 -4.30
C ARG A 74 15.65 11.07 -3.58
N ARG A 75 14.33 11.31 -3.67
CA ARG A 75 13.65 12.41 -2.95
C ARG A 75 13.84 12.33 -1.44
N TYR A 76 13.84 11.12 -0.90
CA TYR A 76 14.02 10.88 0.54
C TYR A 76 15.48 10.60 0.92
N LYS A 77 16.43 10.70 -0.02
CA LYS A 77 17.87 10.46 0.20
C LYS A 77 18.16 9.06 0.80
N VAL A 78 17.40 8.05 0.37
CA VAL A 78 17.50 6.66 0.84
C VAL A 78 17.81 5.66 -0.28
N ILE A 79 18.39 6.15 -1.39
CA ILE A 79 18.60 5.34 -2.60
C ILE A 79 19.62 4.21 -2.39
N GLU A 80 20.63 4.43 -1.54
CA GLU A 80 21.64 3.42 -1.22
C GLU A 80 21.22 2.60 0.02
N GLU A 81 20.58 3.26 0.98
CA GLU A 81 20.13 2.71 2.25
C GLU A 81 19.06 1.64 2.06
N ARG A 82 18.15 1.83 1.09
CA ARG A 82 17.12 0.83 0.78
C ARG A 82 17.70 -0.51 0.33
N GLU A 83 18.92 -0.54 -0.22
CA GLU A 83 19.58 -1.79 -0.62
C GLU A 83 20.05 -2.62 0.59
N LYS A 84 20.19 -1.98 1.77
CA LYS A 84 20.48 -2.66 3.03
C LYS A 84 19.25 -3.39 3.60
N VAL A 85 18.05 -3.03 3.13
CA VAL A 85 16.81 -3.70 3.53
C VAL A 85 16.72 -5.07 2.85
N PRO A 86 16.51 -6.18 3.59
CA PRO A 86 16.40 -7.51 3.02
C PRO A 86 15.34 -7.59 1.90
N LYS A 87 15.68 -8.19 0.74
CA LYS A 87 14.79 -8.25 -0.43
C LYS A 87 13.45 -8.91 -0.13
N ASN A 88 13.44 -9.96 0.70
CA ASN A 88 12.21 -10.63 1.16
C ASN A 88 11.30 -9.68 1.95
N LEU A 89 11.87 -8.75 2.72
CA LEU A 89 11.13 -7.72 3.44
C LEU A 89 10.58 -6.68 2.47
N GLN A 90 11.40 -6.18 1.53
CA GLN A 90 10.96 -5.21 0.52
C GLN A 90 9.73 -5.69 -0.27
N VAL A 91 9.68 -6.98 -0.63
CA VAL A 91 8.57 -7.57 -1.40
C VAL A 91 7.21 -7.35 -0.74
N TRP A 92 7.12 -7.42 0.60
CA TRP A 92 5.86 -7.15 1.30
C TRP A 92 5.33 -5.75 1.04
N PHE A 93 6.22 -4.76 1.06
CA PHE A 93 5.86 -3.35 0.87
C PHE A 93 5.58 -3.02 -0.59
N LYS A 94 6.34 -3.61 -1.53
CA LYS A 94 6.06 -3.52 -2.97
C LYS A 94 4.68 -4.09 -3.31
N LEU A 95 4.39 -5.30 -2.83
CA LEU A 95 3.11 -5.96 -3.05
C LEU A 95 1.96 -5.18 -2.40
N TYR A 96 2.14 -4.70 -1.17
CA TYR A 96 1.14 -3.87 -0.50
C TYR A 96 0.82 -2.62 -1.32
N TYR A 97 1.85 -1.91 -1.80
CA TYR A 97 1.67 -0.72 -2.64
C TYR A 97 0.89 -1.05 -3.92
N ILE A 98 1.31 -2.08 -4.66
CA ILE A 98 0.64 -2.48 -5.92
C ILE A 98 -0.83 -2.81 -5.65
N LEU A 99 -1.12 -3.64 -4.65
CA LEU A 99 -2.50 -4.02 -4.29
C LEU A 99 -3.33 -2.79 -3.89
N PHE A 100 -2.76 -1.87 -3.13
CA PHE A 100 -3.46 -0.66 -2.71
C PHE A 100 -3.76 0.29 -3.87
N ILE A 101 -2.82 0.45 -4.82
CA ILE A 101 -3.06 1.22 -6.05
C ILE A 101 -4.12 0.54 -6.92
N THR A 102 -4.06 -0.78 -7.09
CA THR A 102 -5.10 -1.54 -7.82
C THR A 102 -6.48 -1.35 -7.19
N PHE A 103 -6.58 -1.51 -5.86
CA PHE A 103 -7.80 -1.23 -5.10
C PHE A 103 -8.30 0.20 -5.36
N SER A 104 -7.42 1.19 -5.23
CA SER A 104 -7.76 2.61 -5.39
C SER A 104 -8.28 2.92 -6.79
N LEU A 105 -7.67 2.35 -7.83
CA LEU A 105 -8.11 2.50 -9.22
C LEU A 105 -9.47 1.85 -9.47
N MET A 106 -9.69 0.63 -8.96
CA MET A 106 -10.98 -0.06 -9.08
C MET A 106 -12.10 0.70 -8.37
N PHE A 107 -11.82 1.20 -7.16
CA PHE A 107 -12.76 1.99 -6.39
C PHE A 107 -13.08 3.33 -7.08
N LEU A 108 -12.05 4.03 -7.57
CA LEU A 108 -12.23 5.27 -8.32
C LEU A 108 -13.09 5.05 -9.57
N LEU A 109 -12.85 3.99 -10.34
CA LEU A 109 -13.67 3.62 -11.50
C LEU A 109 -15.11 3.34 -11.09
N ALA A 110 -15.34 2.65 -9.97
CA ALA A 110 -16.68 2.44 -9.43
C ALA A 110 -17.38 3.77 -9.10
N CYS A 111 -16.70 4.69 -8.41
CA CYS A 111 -17.23 6.01 -8.09
C CYS A 111 -17.54 6.84 -9.35
N LEU A 112 -16.67 6.81 -10.36
CA LEU A 112 -16.89 7.50 -11.63
C LEU A 112 -18.13 6.96 -12.35
N MET A 113 -18.28 5.63 -12.43
CA MET A 113 -19.50 5.05 -13.00
C MET A 113 -20.74 5.45 -12.20
N ALA A 114 -20.69 5.47 -10.87
CA ALA A 114 -21.82 5.90 -10.04
C ALA A 114 -22.19 7.37 -10.24
N TYR A 115 -21.24 8.21 -10.65
CA TYR A 115 -21.48 9.63 -10.95
C TYR A 115 -22.14 9.84 -12.33
N PHE A 116 -21.80 9.00 -13.32
CA PHE A 116 -22.32 9.10 -14.68
C PHE A 116 -23.60 8.27 -14.94
N VAL A 117 -24.06 7.49 -13.95
CA VAL A 117 -25.31 6.71 -13.95
C VAL A 117 -26.40 7.48 -13.23
#